data_AF-A0A9X1RKW5-F1
#
_entry.id   AF-A0A9X1RKW5-F1
#
_cell.length_a   1.000
_cell.length_b   1.000
_cell.length_c   1.000
_cell.angle_alpha   90.00
_cell.angle_beta   90.00
_cell.angle_gamma   90.00
#
_symmetry.space_group_name_H-M   'P 1'
#
loop_
_entity.id
_entity.type
_entity.pdbx_description
1 polymer ?
#
loop_
_entity_poly.entity_id
_entity_poly.type
_entity_poly.pdbx_seq_one_letter_code
_entity_poly.pdbx_strand_id
1 'polypeptide(L)'
;MARKKADVGDADKQGALVFQGQPPDLFRKAVPAIHIAPKSGSISLQQRKMFSSLIKNAIRQDSLESGRSSFEITISALSQDVDLNSNNTEYVKETINSLISTVVNWDYLTQDKRSIWKASGLLAGAELERSVLRYTFSEQIRGELLNPEIYAMIDMRITRQFRKAHSLALWENVVRYEAVGMTARFPLATLRDLILGQDTSAQSYKLYKQFKSRVLVPCIKEVNEISDHNFELIEHKVGRSVVALQFRVTRKPETDPSQELRANETVLIGEMSKFSVPVSEARRLLKQYGEEKIRTAVAYTAVRVAQKNAAPLANVAAYFRKALMQGYQLPGANAASGTSADSPKARESQDQVKDRYIAAKIAEARAYFNELEHDDQTALIQRYNETVGMDKLKVSMTKVPSKMASTNFFRWVVLDTWGQPTAADLLEFLLSGQQAPAAADLQAMGDVELALKTRSD
;
A
#
# COMPACT_ATOMS: atom_id res chain seq x y z
N MET A 1 16.27 -16.44 -26.38
CA MET A 1 16.20 -16.05 -24.95
C MET A 1 15.19 -14.93 -24.80
N ALA A 2 14.00 -15.24 -24.28
CA ALA A 2 12.91 -14.28 -24.08
C ALA A 2 13.08 -13.59 -22.72
N ARG A 3 13.25 -12.25 -22.71
CA ARG A 3 13.26 -11.45 -21.49
C ARG A 3 11.84 -11.35 -20.94
N LYS A 4 11.65 -11.88 -19.72
CA LYS A 4 10.40 -11.84 -18.95
C LYS A 4 10.08 -10.38 -18.59
N LYS A 5 8.88 -9.92 -18.95
CA LYS A 5 8.31 -8.62 -18.52
C LYS A 5 8.13 -8.67 -17.00
N ALA A 6 8.84 -7.83 -16.27
CA ALA A 6 8.54 -7.58 -14.86
C ALA A 6 7.18 -6.87 -14.76
N ASP A 7 6.39 -7.30 -13.79
CA ASP A 7 5.04 -6.82 -13.52
C ASP A 7 5.12 -5.39 -12.96
N VAL A 8 4.58 -4.43 -13.72
CA VAL A 8 4.64 -2.98 -13.40
C VAL A 8 3.62 -2.61 -12.32
N GLY A 9 2.70 -3.51 -11.97
CA GLY A 9 1.60 -3.22 -11.03
C GLY A 9 1.98 -3.13 -9.54
N ASP A 10 3.10 -3.72 -9.13
CA ASP A 10 3.43 -3.87 -7.69
C ASP A 10 4.29 -2.70 -7.15
N ALA A 11 5.16 -2.13 -7.99
CA ALA A 11 5.93 -0.93 -7.64
C ALA A 11 5.04 0.32 -7.53
N ASP A 12 3.91 0.34 -8.24
CA ASP A 12 2.97 1.48 -8.25
C ASP A 12 2.16 1.58 -6.96
N LYS A 13 1.86 0.44 -6.32
CA LYS A 13 1.21 0.42 -5.00
C LYS A 13 2.18 0.81 -3.89
N GLN A 14 3.45 0.44 -4.00
CA GLN A 14 4.47 0.83 -3.03
C GLN A 14 4.68 2.34 -2.99
N GLY A 15 4.61 3.05 -4.12
CA GLY A 15 4.71 4.52 -4.15
C GLY A 15 3.55 5.25 -3.48
N ALA A 16 2.33 4.72 -3.57
CA ALA A 16 1.14 5.28 -2.92
C ALA A 16 1.19 5.13 -1.39
N LEU A 17 1.87 4.11 -0.88
CA LEU A 17 2.04 3.85 0.57
C LEU A 17 3.11 4.75 1.22
N VAL A 18 4.08 5.30 0.46
CA VAL A 18 5.24 6.03 1.02
C VAL A 18 4.86 7.39 1.64
N PHE A 19 3.72 7.98 1.26
CA PHE A 19 3.30 9.29 1.74
C PHE A 19 2.01 9.29 2.58
N GLN A 20 1.47 8.11 2.91
CA GLN A 20 0.38 7.97 3.87
C GLN A 20 0.92 8.34 5.27
N GLY A 21 0.56 9.54 5.76
CA GLY A 21 0.91 10.02 7.10
C GLY A 21 1.85 11.23 7.17
N GLN A 22 2.36 11.76 6.05
CA GLN A 22 3.04 13.06 6.08
C GLN A 22 2.01 14.20 6.20
N PRO A 23 2.27 15.24 7.03
CA PRO A 23 1.37 16.38 7.15
C PRO A 23 1.23 17.10 5.80
N PRO A 24 0.06 17.70 5.51
CA PRO A 24 -0.15 18.47 4.28
C PRO A 24 0.89 19.58 4.14
N ASP A 25 1.53 19.67 2.97
CA ASP A 25 2.57 20.65 2.68
C ASP A 25 2.00 21.77 1.79
N LEU A 26 1.08 22.55 2.38
CA LEU A 26 0.22 23.48 1.67
C LEU A 26 0.86 24.85 1.47
N PHE A 27 0.65 25.45 0.29
CA PHE A 27 0.92 26.86 0.05
C PHE A 27 -0.12 27.50 -0.87
N ARG A 28 -0.22 28.84 -0.82
CA ARG A 28 -1.11 29.62 -1.68
C ARG A 28 -0.44 29.86 -3.02
N LYS A 29 -0.92 29.20 -4.07
CA LYS A 29 -0.46 29.44 -5.43
C LYS A 29 -1.42 30.38 -6.15
N ALA A 30 -0.90 31.50 -6.67
CA ALA A 30 -1.67 32.49 -7.39
C ALA A 30 -2.40 31.86 -8.60
N VAL A 31 -3.65 32.25 -8.85
CA VAL A 31 -4.41 31.77 -10.01
C VAL A 31 -3.71 32.02 -11.35
N PRO A 32 -3.10 33.18 -11.61
CA PRO A 32 -2.29 33.40 -12.81
C PRO A 32 -1.13 32.40 -12.97
N ALA A 33 -0.56 31.90 -11.87
CA ALA A 33 0.49 30.88 -11.86
C ALA A 33 -0.03 29.44 -12.03
N ILE A 34 -1.34 29.26 -12.05
CA ILE A 34 -2.02 27.98 -12.31
C ILE A 34 -2.52 27.95 -13.76
N HIS A 35 -3.13 29.04 -14.20
CA HIS A 35 -3.72 29.20 -15.52
C HIS A 35 -2.70 29.51 -16.61
N ILE A 36 -1.61 28.73 -16.63
CA ILE A 36 -0.50 28.92 -17.55
C ILE A 36 -0.76 28.10 -18.82
N ALA A 37 -0.94 28.80 -19.94
CA ALA A 37 -0.96 28.22 -21.27
C ALA A 37 0.26 28.75 -22.07
N PRO A 38 1.40 28.02 -22.09
CA PRO A 38 2.60 28.48 -22.81
C PRO A 38 2.33 28.64 -24.32
N LYS A 39 2.90 29.68 -24.93
CA LYS A 39 2.73 29.96 -26.37
C LYS A 39 3.52 29.01 -27.28
N SER A 40 4.66 28.52 -26.81
CA SER A 40 5.55 27.61 -27.54
C SER A 40 5.96 26.47 -26.61
N GLY A 41 5.88 25.23 -27.11
CA GLY A 41 6.15 24.03 -26.31
C GLY A 41 5.14 23.75 -25.19
N SER A 42 5.49 22.81 -24.33
CA SER A 42 4.70 22.39 -23.17
C SER A 42 5.52 22.45 -21.89
N ILE A 43 4.92 22.85 -20.77
CA ILE A 43 5.60 22.82 -19.48
C ILE A 43 5.72 21.36 -19.01
N SER A 44 6.95 20.90 -18.83
CA SER A 44 7.25 19.56 -18.35
C SER A 44 6.80 19.37 -16.89
N LEU A 45 6.71 18.11 -16.45
CA LEU A 45 6.35 17.79 -15.08
C LEU A 45 7.32 18.43 -14.08
N GLN A 46 8.62 18.28 -14.33
CA GLN A 46 9.66 18.77 -13.43
C GLN A 46 9.71 20.30 -13.40
N GLN A 47 9.46 20.96 -14.55
CA GLN A 47 9.30 22.41 -14.59
C GLN A 47 8.14 22.88 -13.70
N ARG A 48 6.97 22.23 -13.77
CA ARG A 48 5.82 22.59 -12.91
C ARG A 48 6.14 22.38 -11.43
N LYS A 49 6.74 21.23 -11.07
CA LYS A 49 7.13 20.94 -9.68
C LYS A 49 8.14 21.96 -9.15
N MET A 50 9.20 22.25 -9.92
CA MET A 50 10.21 23.25 -9.55
C MET A 50 9.59 24.64 -9.43
N PHE A 51 8.77 25.05 -10.39
CA PHE A 51 8.11 26.35 -10.33
C PHE A 51 7.23 26.50 -9.08
N SER A 52 6.45 25.47 -8.72
CA SER A 52 5.68 25.44 -7.46
C SER A 52 6.58 25.52 -6.22
N SER A 53 7.69 24.77 -6.17
CA SER A 53 8.66 24.83 -5.06
C SER A 53 9.31 26.22 -4.94
N LEU A 54 9.69 26.84 -6.06
CA LEU A 54 10.28 28.18 -6.08
C LEU A 54 9.28 29.24 -5.57
N ILE A 55 8.02 29.20 -6.03
CA ILE A 55 6.98 30.11 -5.50
C ILE A 55 6.82 29.91 -3.98
N LYS A 56 6.71 28.66 -3.51
CA LYS A 56 6.58 28.34 -2.09
C LYS A 56 7.78 28.85 -1.27
N ASN A 57 9.00 28.68 -1.77
CA ASN A 57 10.21 29.19 -1.12
C ASN A 57 10.23 30.72 -1.09
N ALA A 58 9.82 31.38 -2.17
CA ALA A 58 9.79 32.83 -2.24
C ALA A 58 8.76 33.42 -1.28
N ILE A 59 7.55 32.86 -1.20
CA ILE A 59 6.52 33.25 -0.22
C ILE A 59 7.07 33.14 1.21
N ARG A 60 7.73 32.02 1.54
CA ARG A 60 8.36 31.82 2.85
C ARG A 60 9.42 32.89 3.14
N GLN A 61 10.24 33.25 2.17
CA GLN A 61 11.29 34.26 2.35
C GLN A 61 10.74 35.67 2.48
N ASP A 62 9.75 36.03 1.66
CA ASP A 62 9.10 37.34 1.71
C ASP A 62 8.31 37.55 3.02
N SER A 63 7.80 36.46 3.62
CA SER A 63 7.19 36.49 4.96
C SER A 63 8.17 36.80 6.09
N LEU A 64 9.47 36.53 5.89
CA LEU A 64 10.53 36.82 6.85
C LEU A 64 11.09 38.24 6.65
N GLU A 65 11.25 38.64 5.40
CA GLU A 65 11.71 39.97 5.01
C GLU A 65 10.98 40.39 3.74
N SER A 66 10.04 41.31 3.89
CA SER A 66 9.17 41.74 2.79
C SER A 66 9.89 42.68 1.82
N GLY A 67 9.53 42.58 0.54
CA GLY A 67 10.06 43.46 -0.50
C GLY A 67 11.36 42.96 -1.14
N ARG A 68 11.70 41.69 -0.93
CA ARG A 68 12.83 41.05 -1.61
C ARG A 68 12.60 41.01 -3.12
N SER A 69 13.63 41.42 -3.87
CA SER A 69 13.64 41.35 -5.33
C SER A 69 14.18 40.02 -5.86
N SER A 70 14.99 39.32 -5.06
CA SER A 70 15.58 38.03 -5.36
C SER A 70 15.41 37.05 -4.20
N PHE A 71 15.42 35.76 -4.53
CA PHE A 71 15.21 34.66 -3.58
C PHE A 71 16.29 33.60 -3.78
N GLU A 72 16.61 32.90 -2.70
CA GLU A 72 17.68 31.90 -2.72
C GLU A 72 17.17 30.52 -2.31
N ILE A 73 17.65 29.46 -2.94
CA ILE A 73 17.37 28.08 -2.53
C ILE A 73 18.58 27.21 -2.82
N THR A 74 18.91 26.28 -1.91
CA THR A 74 19.98 25.32 -2.20
C THR A 74 19.48 24.27 -3.19
N ILE A 75 20.37 23.77 -4.06
CA ILE A 75 20.01 22.68 -4.99
C ILE A 75 19.48 21.47 -4.22
N SER A 76 20.09 21.14 -3.07
CA SER A 76 19.65 20.03 -2.22
C SER A 76 18.21 20.21 -1.76
N ALA A 77 17.85 21.39 -1.25
CA ALA A 77 16.49 21.68 -0.81
C ALA A 77 15.50 21.66 -1.98
N LEU A 78 15.85 22.23 -3.13
CA LEU A 78 15.00 22.21 -4.32
C LEU A 78 14.76 20.78 -4.81
N SER A 79 15.82 19.96 -4.90
CA SER A 79 15.73 18.57 -5.34
C SER A 79 14.88 17.71 -4.40
N GLN A 80 15.02 17.90 -3.09
CA GLN A 80 14.16 17.27 -2.09
C GLN A 80 12.70 17.74 -2.25
N ASP A 81 12.50 19.02 -2.57
CA ASP A 81 11.18 19.60 -2.73
C ASP A 81 10.37 19.05 -3.92
N VAL A 82 11.07 18.62 -4.96
CA VAL A 82 10.44 18.11 -6.20
C VAL A 82 10.60 16.61 -6.40
N ASP A 83 11.17 15.90 -5.43
CA ASP A 83 11.46 14.46 -5.47
C ASP A 83 12.38 14.07 -6.65
N LEU A 84 13.48 14.80 -6.81
CA LEU A 84 14.52 14.48 -7.78
C LEU A 84 15.58 13.57 -7.17
N ASN A 85 15.54 12.29 -7.57
CA ASN A 85 16.49 11.27 -7.12
C ASN A 85 17.92 11.42 -7.69
N SER A 86 18.13 12.32 -8.65
CA SER A 86 19.44 12.61 -9.22
C SER A 86 19.95 13.95 -8.70
N ASN A 87 21.11 13.93 -8.05
CA ASN A 87 21.87 15.12 -7.65
C ASN A 87 22.52 15.81 -8.87
N ASN A 88 21.78 15.87 -10.00
CA ASN A 88 22.27 16.35 -11.27
C ASN A 88 22.03 17.86 -11.36
N THR A 89 23.03 18.61 -10.92
CA THR A 89 23.07 20.09 -11.03
C THR A 89 22.90 20.57 -12.47
N GLU A 90 23.35 19.82 -13.47
CA GLU A 90 23.18 20.17 -14.88
C GLU A 90 21.70 20.10 -15.29
N TYR A 91 21.00 19.04 -14.89
CA TYR A 91 19.56 18.91 -15.11
C TYR A 91 18.76 20.05 -14.46
N VAL A 92 19.15 20.47 -13.25
CA VAL A 92 18.53 21.63 -12.59
C VAL A 92 18.79 22.90 -13.41
N LYS A 93 20.03 23.16 -13.84
CA LYS A 93 20.36 24.31 -14.69
C LYS A 93 19.54 24.32 -15.99
N GLU A 94 19.44 23.20 -16.68
CA GLU A 94 18.63 23.06 -17.90
C GLU A 94 17.15 23.35 -17.62
N THR A 95 16.62 22.81 -16.52
CA THR A 95 15.21 23.02 -16.15
C THR A 95 14.95 24.49 -15.81
N ILE A 96 15.84 25.15 -15.06
CA ILE A 96 15.75 26.58 -14.74
C ILE A 96 15.87 27.45 -16.00
N ASN A 97 16.83 27.17 -16.89
CA ASN A 97 16.94 27.86 -18.18
C ASN A 97 15.65 27.73 -19.00
N SER A 98 15.02 26.56 -18.97
CA SER A 98 13.76 26.36 -19.65
C SER A 98 12.58 27.08 -18.97
N LEU A 99 12.58 27.25 -17.64
CA LEU A 99 11.60 28.11 -16.95
C LEU A 99 11.74 29.58 -17.35
N ILE A 100 12.98 30.07 -17.52
CA ILE A 100 13.26 31.44 -17.98
C ILE A 100 12.77 31.63 -19.42
N SER A 101 13.02 30.68 -20.32
CA SER A 101 12.63 30.78 -21.73
C SER A 101 11.13 30.50 -22.00
N THR A 102 10.39 29.97 -21.03
CA THR A 102 8.95 29.70 -21.16
C THR A 102 8.16 30.99 -21.01
N VAL A 103 7.84 31.64 -22.13
CA VAL A 103 7.03 32.86 -22.17
C VAL A 103 5.54 32.54 -21.99
N VAL A 104 4.91 33.20 -21.02
CA VAL A 104 3.51 33.02 -20.66
C VAL A 104 2.77 34.35 -20.63
N ASN A 105 1.48 34.32 -20.96
CA ASN A 105 0.57 35.43 -20.72
C ASN A 105 -0.14 35.18 -19.38
N TRP A 106 -0.10 36.14 -18.48
CA TRP A 106 -0.61 35.97 -17.11
C TRP A 106 -2.14 36.17 -17.01
N ASP A 107 -2.76 36.72 -18.05
CA ASP A 107 -4.18 37.08 -18.14
C ASP A 107 -5.02 36.08 -18.95
N TYR A 108 -4.54 34.84 -19.15
CA TYR A 108 -5.12 33.89 -20.12
C TYR A 108 -6.63 33.61 -19.93
N LEU A 109 -7.13 33.51 -18.69
CA LEU A 109 -8.56 33.33 -18.41
C LEU A 109 -9.30 34.62 -18.04
N THR A 110 -8.60 35.74 -17.93
CA THR A 110 -9.13 37.04 -17.45
C THR A 110 -9.01 38.11 -18.53
N GLN A 111 -9.22 37.73 -19.79
CA GLN A 111 -9.23 38.64 -20.95
C GLN A 111 -10.50 39.51 -20.94
N ASP A 112 -10.64 40.38 -19.94
CA ASP A 112 -11.67 41.40 -19.90
C ASP A 112 -11.24 42.62 -20.71
N LYS A 113 -12.20 43.41 -21.21
CA LYS A 113 -11.92 44.64 -22.00
C LYS A 113 -11.08 45.70 -21.25
N ARG A 114 -10.82 45.51 -19.95
CA ARG A 114 -10.01 46.39 -19.09
C ARG A 114 -8.73 45.71 -18.57
N SER A 115 -8.46 44.46 -18.96
CA SER A 115 -7.26 43.76 -18.47
C SER A 115 -6.00 44.35 -19.11
N ILE A 116 -4.97 44.54 -18.29
CA ILE A 116 -3.65 44.95 -18.76
C ILE A 116 -2.94 43.67 -19.23
N TRP A 117 -2.53 43.64 -20.50
CA TRP A 117 -1.75 42.53 -21.03
C TRP A 117 -0.39 42.46 -20.34
N LYS A 118 -0.10 41.33 -19.68
CA LYS A 118 1.16 41.06 -18.99
C LYS A 118 1.77 39.78 -19.55
N ALA A 119 3.04 39.84 -19.94
CA ALA A 119 3.77 38.68 -20.41
C ALA A 119 5.20 38.67 -19.87
N SER A 120 5.66 37.50 -19.43
CA SER A 120 7.05 37.28 -19.02
C SER A 120 7.42 35.80 -19.11
N GLY A 121 8.69 35.48 -18.91
CA GLY A 121 9.10 34.12 -18.53
C GLY A 121 8.48 33.71 -17.19
N LEU A 122 8.48 32.42 -16.87
CA LEU A 122 8.09 31.93 -15.54
C LEU A 122 9.07 32.42 -14.47
N LEU A 123 10.34 32.54 -14.83
CA LEU A 123 11.39 33.23 -14.08
C LEU A 123 11.93 34.39 -14.91
N ALA A 124 12.28 35.49 -14.25
CA ALA A 124 12.94 36.63 -14.91
C ALA A 124 14.44 36.38 -15.08
N GLY A 125 15.07 35.70 -14.12
CA GLY A 125 16.47 35.34 -14.17
C GLY A 125 16.84 34.36 -13.06
N ALA A 126 18.01 33.74 -13.21
CA ALA A 126 18.60 32.89 -12.19
C ALA A 126 20.13 32.94 -12.27
N GLU A 127 20.76 32.86 -11.10
CA GLU A 127 22.19 32.79 -10.90
C GLU A 127 22.48 31.58 -10.01
N LEU A 128 23.47 30.77 -10.37
CA LEU A 128 23.87 29.64 -9.56
C LEU A 128 25.31 29.81 -9.10
N GLU A 129 25.47 30.11 -7.82
CA GLU A 129 26.79 30.20 -7.18
C GLU A 129 26.99 28.98 -6.27
N ARG A 130 27.99 28.16 -6.60
CA ARG A 130 28.28 26.88 -5.94
C ARG A 130 27.07 25.94 -5.97
N SER A 131 26.27 25.93 -4.90
CA SER A 131 25.07 25.09 -4.74
C SER A 131 23.85 25.90 -4.31
N VAL A 132 23.91 27.23 -4.40
CA VAL A 132 22.82 28.15 -4.05
C VAL A 132 22.29 28.78 -5.33
N LEU A 133 21.05 28.44 -5.68
CA LEU A 133 20.31 29.04 -6.77
C LEU A 133 19.65 30.32 -6.28
N ARG A 134 20.10 31.46 -6.79
CA ARG A 134 19.42 32.74 -6.67
C ARG A 134 18.52 32.92 -7.88
N TYR A 135 17.28 33.34 -7.68
CA TYR A 135 16.31 33.53 -8.77
C TYR A 135 15.42 34.74 -8.52
N THR A 136 14.83 35.25 -9.61
CA THR A 136 13.94 36.41 -9.59
C THR A 136 12.68 36.13 -10.39
N PHE A 137 11.56 36.69 -9.95
CA PHE A 137 10.32 36.76 -10.73
C PHE A 137 10.23 38.10 -11.44
N SER A 138 9.45 38.17 -12.51
CA SER A 138 9.17 39.45 -13.17
C SER A 138 8.43 40.40 -12.22
N GLU A 139 8.82 41.67 -12.20
CA GLU A 139 8.16 42.73 -11.43
C GLU A 139 6.64 42.77 -11.69
N GLN A 140 6.22 42.43 -12.92
CA GLN A 140 4.82 42.46 -13.35
C GLN A 140 3.90 41.49 -12.59
N ILE A 141 4.47 40.37 -12.10
CA ILE A 141 3.72 39.27 -11.48
C ILE A 141 4.20 38.96 -10.06
N ARG A 142 5.39 39.42 -9.63
CA ARG A 142 5.95 39.11 -8.31
C ARG A 142 4.96 39.38 -7.19
N GLY A 143 4.31 40.53 -7.18
CA GLY A 143 3.31 40.88 -6.15
C GLY A 143 2.16 39.88 -6.08
N GLU A 144 1.62 39.48 -7.24
CA GLU A 144 0.53 38.50 -7.34
C GLU A 144 1.00 37.09 -6.95
N LEU A 145 2.26 36.71 -7.21
CA LEU A 145 2.82 35.40 -6.82
C LEU A 145 3.04 35.30 -5.32
N LEU A 146 3.55 36.35 -4.68
CA LEU A 146 3.91 36.35 -3.26
C LEU A 146 2.70 36.55 -2.35
N ASN A 147 1.79 37.44 -2.73
CA ASN A 147 0.57 37.73 -1.97
C ASN A 147 -0.67 37.72 -2.89
N PRO A 148 -1.11 36.54 -3.34
CA PRO A 148 -2.27 36.43 -4.22
C PRO A 148 -3.58 36.73 -3.50
N GLU A 149 -4.41 37.61 -4.07
CA GLU A 149 -5.82 37.78 -3.65
C GLU A 149 -6.66 36.55 -4.02
N ILE A 150 -6.46 36.02 -5.23
CA ILE A 150 -7.14 34.81 -5.72
C ILE A 150 -6.09 33.70 -5.90
N TYR A 151 -6.25 32.63 -5.12
CA TYR A 151 -5.29 31.52 -5.09
C TYR A 151 -5.98 30.14 -5.06
N ALA A 152 -5.19 29.10 -5.30
CA ALA A 152 -5.51 27.73 -4.92
C ALA A 152 -4.58 27.28 -3.79
N MET A 153 -5.09 26.43 -2.91
CA MET A 153 -4.27 25.73 -1.92
C MET A 153 -3.64 24.51 -2.59
N ILE A 154 -2.32 24.54 -2.79
CA ILE A 154 -1.57 23.47 -3.44
C ILE A 154 -0.79 22.70 -2.39
N ASP A 155 -1.04 21.39 -2.31
CA ASP A 155 -0.24 20.46 -1.50
C ASP A 155 0.98 19.98 -2.30
N MET A 156 2.18 20.32 -1.82
CA MET A 156 3.42 19.85 -2.42
C MET A 156 3.65 18.34 -2.22
N ARG A 157 3.06 17.71 -1.20
CA ARG A 157 3.10 16.24 -1.01
C ARG A 157 2.41 15.53 -2.18
N ILE A 158 1.24 16.02 -2.60
CA ILE A 158 0.51 15.47 -3.75
C ILE A 158 1.24 15.84 -5.06
N THR A 159 1.71 17.09 -5.16
CA THR A 159 2.45 17.58 -6.34
C THR A 159 3.64 16.69 -6.70
N ARG A 160 4.41 16.23 -5.69
CA ARG A 160 5.57 15.33 -5.87
C ARG A 160 5.18 13.96 -6.43
N GLN A 161 4.01 13.44 -6.12
CA GLN A 161 3.59 12.09 -6.52
C GLN A 161 3.14 11.98 -7.99
N PHE A 162 2.77 13.10 -8.63
CA PHE A 162 2.38 13.08 -10.04
C PHE A 162 3.51 12.60 -10.93
N ARG A 163 3.16 11.76 -11.91
CA ARG A 163 4.06 11.18 -12.92
C ARG A 163 3.82 11.75 -14.30
N LYS A 164 2.66 12.36 -14.56
CA LYS A 164 2.36 13.05 -15.82
C LYS A 164 2.15 14.55 -15.62
N ALA A 165 2.78 15.34 -16.50
CA ALA A 165 2.67 16.80 -16.48
C ALA A 165 1.22 17.28 -16.65
N HIS A 166 0.46 16.64 -17.55
CA HIS A 166 -0.93 16.99 -17.83
C HIS A 166 -1.86 16.68 -16.65
N SER A 167 -1.57 15.63 -15.87
CA SER A 167 -2.35 15.27 -14.68
C SER A 167 -2.17 16.31 -13.58
N LEU A 168 -0.91 16.74 -13.34
CA LEU A 168 -0.61 17.83 -12.41
C LEU A 168 -1.31 19.13 -12.85
N ALA A 169 -1.20 19.49 -14.14
CA ALA A 169 -1.86 20.68 -14.68
C ALA A 169 -3.39 20.63 -14.48
N LEU A 170 -4.02 19.49 -14.75
CA LEU A 170 -5.46 19.30 -14.54
C LEU A 170 -5.82 19.46 -13.07
N TRP A 171 -5.06 18.82 -12.16
CA TRP A 171 -5.32 18.92 -10.73
C TRP A 171 -5.18 20.36 -10.22
N GLU A 172 -4.12 21.07 -10.57
CA GLU A 172 -3.93 22.48 -10.16
C GLU A 172 -5.08 23.38 -10.62
N ASN A 173 -5.58 23.19 -11.85
CA ASN A 173 -6.68 23.99 -12.42
C ASN A 173 -8.05 23.71 -11.76
N VAL A 174 -8.21 22.55 -11.12
CA VAL A 174 -9.50 22.05 -10.64
C VAL A 174 -9.60 22.06 -9.11
N VAL A 175 -8.49 21.81 -8.39
CA VAL A 175 -8.48 21.67 -6.92
C VAL A 175 -9.00 22.90 -6.19
N ARG A 176 -8.82 24.11 -6.76
CA ARG A 176 -9.33 25.36 -6.18
C ARG A 176 -10.85 25.39 -5.98
N TYR A 177 -11.59 24.53 -6.69
CA TYR A 177 -13.04 24.45 -6.63
C TYR A 177 -13.55 23.43 -5.60
N GLU A 178 -12.67 22.82 -4.79
CA GLU A 178 -13.03 21.83 -3.76
C GLU A 178 -14.17 22.33 -2.86
N ALA A 179 -14.08 23.56 -2.34
CA ALA A 179 -15.10 24.13 -1.45
C ALA A 179 -16.47 24.35 -2.13
N VAL A 180 -16.47 24.58 -3.44
CA VAL A 180 -17.70 24.77 -4.23
C VAL A 180 -18.25 23.43 -4.74
N GLY A 181 -17.38 22.42 -4.84
CA GLY A 181 -17.68 21.08 -5.35
C GLY A 181 -17.72 20.97 -6.88
N MET A 182 -17.74 22.09 -7.61
CA MET A 182 -17.77 22.08 -9.08
C MET A 182 -16.99 23.25 -9.68
N THR A 183 -16.33 23.01 -10.81
CA THR A 183 -15.66 24.06 -11.58
C THR A 183 -16.65 24.92 -12.37
N ALA A 184 -16.20 26.06 -12.88
CA ALA A 184 -16.87 26.71 -14.00
C ALA A 184 -16.84 25.81 -15.25
N ARG A 185 -17.70 26.12 -16.24
CA ARG A 185 -17.67 25.46 -17.54
C ARG A 185 -16.50 25.99 -18.35
N PHE A 186 -15.47 25.17 -18.54
CA PHE A 186 -14.34 25.52 -19.40
C PHE A 186 -14.70 25.26 -20.86
N PRO A 187 -14.57 26.24 -21.76
CA PRO A 187 -14.59 25.98 -23.19
C PRO A 187 -13.55 24.92 -23.54
N LEU A 188 -13.89 24.01 -24.46
CA LEU A 188 -13.01 22.87 -24.79
C LEU A 188 -11.62 23.33 -25.27
N ALA A 189 -11.55 24.41 -26.05
CA ALA A 189 -10.29 24.98 -26.52
C ALA A 189 -9.44 25.48 -25.34
N THR A 190 -10.04 26.28 -24.46
CA THR A 190 -9.39 26.83 -23.27
C THR A 190 -8.81 25.75 -22.36
N LEU A 191 -9.58 24.69 -22.06
CA LEU A 191 -9.07 23.59 -21.22
C LEU A 191 -7.92 22.85 -21.91
N ARG A 192 -7.99 22.67 -23.23
CA ARG A 192 -6.93 22.03 -23.99
C ARG A 192 -5.63 22.81 -23.87
N ASP A 193 -5.69 24.13 -24.03
CA ASP A 193 -4.52 25.01 -23.96
C ASP A 193 -3.91 25.06 -22.56
N LEU A 194 -4.73 25.03 -21.50
CA LEU A 194 -4.27 24.97 -20.11
C LEU A 194 -3.50 23.67 -19.79
N ILE A 195 -3.91 22.55 -20.39
CA ILE A 195 -3.33 21.23 -20.11
C ILE A 195 -2.14 20.93 -21.03
N LEU A 196 -2.25 21.28 -22.31
CA LEU A 196 -1.28 20.91 -23.35
C LEU A 196 -0.34 22.05 -23.77
N GLY A 197 -0.71 23.31 -23.51
CA GLY A 197 -0.10 24.48 -24.14
C GLY A 197 -0.81 24.91 -25.42
N GLN A 198 -0.48 26.11 -25.92
CA GLN A 198 -1.09 26.69 -27.12
C GLN A 198 -0.47 26.14 -28.42
N ASP A 199 0.79 25.69 -28.36
CA ASP A 199 1.48 25.14 -29.53
C ASP A 199 0.90 23.77 -29.89
N THR A 200 -0.02 23.80 -30.86
CA THR A 200 -0.74 22.62 -31.34
C THR A 200 -0.04 21.93 -32.51
N SER A 201 1.29 21.95 -32.56
CA SER A 201 2.09 21.19 -33.52
C SER A 201 1.78 19.68 -33.49
N ALA A 202 1.25 19.15 -32.38
CA ALA A 202 0.62 17.83 -32.34
C ALA A 202 -0.85 17.90 -32.81
N GLN A 203 -1.09 17.73 -34.12
CA GLN A 203 -2.43 17.53 -34.69
C GLN A 203 -3.24 16.38 -34.02
N SER A 204 -2.57 15.51 -33.26
CA SER A 204 -3.05 14.27 -32.65
C SER A 204 -4.15 14.40 -31.57
N TYR A 205 -4.49 15.60 -31.11
CA TYR A 205 -5.51 15.81 -30.06
C TYR A 205 -6.55 16.90 -30.39
N LYS A 206 -6.62 17.35 -31.66
CA LYS A 206 -7.64 18.32 -32.09
C LYS A 206 -9.05 17.76 -31.89
N LEU A 207 -9.25 16.47 -32.18
CA LEU A 207 -10.52 15.78 -31.98
C LEU A 207 -10.77 15.50 -30.50
N TYR A 208 -11.95 15.88 -30.02
CA TYR A 208 -12.36 15.65 -28.63
C TYR A 208 -12.21 14.19 -28.21
N LYS A 209 -12.58 13.23 -29.07
CA LYS A 209 -12.47 11.80 -28.79
C LYS A 209 -11.04 11.38 -28.43
N GLN A 210 -10.03 11.91 -29.13
CA GLN A 210 -8.62 11.60 -28.89
C GLN A 210 -8.12 12.32 -27.63
N PHE A 211 -8.48 13.59 -27.44
CA PHE A 211 -8.16 14.34 -26.23
C PHE A 211 -8.73 13.66 -24.98
N LYS A 212 -9.99 13.22 -25.02
CA LYS A 212 -10.63 12.51 -23.91
C LYS A 212 -9.93 11.20 -23.59
N SER A 213 -9.72 10.33 -24.58
CA SER A 213 -9.21 8.98 -24.33
C SER A 213 -7.72 8.95 -23.98
N ARG A 214 -6.91 9.83 -24.57
CA ARG A 214 -5.45 9.82 -24.40
C ARG A 214 -4.94 10.79 -23.33
N VAL A 215 -5.69 11.85 -23.02
CA VAL A 215 -5.28 12.88 -22.06
C VAL A 215 -6.21 12.91 -20.85
N LEU A 216 -7.47 13.30 -21.02
CA LEU A 216 -8.36 13.56 -19.87
C LEU A 216 -8.60 12.33 -19.01
N VAL A 217 -9.01 11.19 -19.60
CA VAL A 217 -9.30 9.97 -18.82
C VAL A 217 -8.06 9.46 -18.09
N PRO A 218 -6.88 9.36 -18.73
CA PRO A 218 -5.65 9.01 -18.01
C PRO A 218 -5.25 10.01 -16.92
N CYS A 219 -5.54 11.31 -17.09
CA CYS A 219 -5.25 12.33 -16.08
C CYS A 219 -6.19 12.20 -14.88
N ILE A 220 -7.50 12.11 -15.12
CA ILE A 220 -8.51 11.93 -14.06
C ILE A 220 -8.23 10.67 -13.26
N LYS A 221 -7.87 9.56 -13.93
CA LYS A 221 -7.50 8.32 -13.25
C LYS A 221 -6.34 8.53 -12.30
N GLU A 222 -5.26 9.16 -12.75
CA GLU A 222 -4.07 9.41 -11.93
C GLU A 222 -4.39 10.37 -10.76
N VAL A 223 -5.15 11.44 -11.00
CA VAL A 223 -5.60 12.35 -9.93
C VAL A 223 -6.39 11.60 -8.86
N ASN A 224 -7.37 10.80 -9.27
CA ASN A 224 -8.20 10.02 -8.35
C ASN A 224 -7.44 8.89 -7.67
N GLU A 225 -6.25 8.54 -8.14
CA GLU A 225 -5.38 7.53 -7.53
C GLU A 225 -4.48 8.15 -6.46
N ILE A 226 -3.81 9.27 -6.78
CA ILE A 226 -2.72 9.79 -5.94
C ILE A 226 -3.10 10.99 -5.06
N SER A 227 -4.17 11.70 -5.39
CA SER A 227 -4.59 12.89 -4.63
C SER A 227 -5.65 12.55 -3.59
N ASP A 228 -5.85 13.47 -2.64
CA ASP A 228 -6.93 13.39 -1.65
C ASP A 228 -8.29 13.76 -2.26
N HIS A 229 -8.39 13.91 -3.58
CA HIS A 229 -9.58 14.35 -4.30
C HIS A 229 -10.08 13.32 -5.30
N ASN A 230 -11.39 13.33 -5.52
CA ASN A 230 -12.06 12.63 -6.60
C ASN A 230 -12.59 13.64 -7.61
N PHE A 231 -12.19 13.46 -8.86
CA PHE A 231 -12.63 14.26 -10.00
C PHE A 231 -13.55 13.43 -10.88
N GLU A 232 -14.68 14.03 -11.26
CA GLU A 232 -15.64 13.48 -12.21
C GLU A 232 -15.84 14.46 -13.36
N LEU A 233 -15.74 13.96 -14.60
CA LEU A 233 -15.88 14.76 -15.82
C LEU A 233 -17.35 14.89 -16.23
N ILE A 234 -17.78 16.13 -16.44
CA ILE A 234 -19.11 16.48 -16.96
C ILE A 234 -18.94 17.14 -18.33
N GLU A 235 -19.58 16.54 -19.34
CA GLU A 235 -19.54 17.01 -20.73
C GLU A 235 -20.76 17.88 -21.04
N HIS A 236 -20.54 19.08 -21.54
CA HIS A 236 -21.61 19.94 -22.05
C HIS A 236 -21.61 19.92 -23.58
N LYS A 237 -22.74 19.49 -24.16
CA LYS A 237 -22.90 19.26 -25.61
C LYS A 237 -23.84 20.28 -26.23
N VAL A 238 -23.52 20.68 -27.45
CA VAL A 238 -24.41 21.40 -28.36
C VAL A 238 -24.55 20.54 -29.62
N GLY A 239 -25.74 19.99 -29.83
CA GLY A 239 -25.96 18.94 -30.83
C GLY A 239 -25.10 17.70 -30.52
N ARG A 240 -24.26 17.28 -31.48
CA ARG A 240 -23.37 16.12 -31.36
C ARG A 240 -21.97 16.46 -30.83
N SER A 241 -21.66 17.74 -30.66
CA SER A 241 -20.32 18.22 -30.33
C SER A 241 -20.23 18.65 -28.87
N VAL A 242 -19.15 18.27 -28.19
CA VAL A 242 -18.82 18.76 -26.85
C VAL A 242 -18.19 20.14 -26.97
N VAL A 243 -18.82 21.15 -26.37
CA VAL A 243 -18.37 22.55 -26.44
C VAL A 243 -17.64 22.99 -25.18
N ALA A 244 -18.01 22.42 -24.03
CA ALA A 244 -17.43 22.76 -22.75
C ALA A 244 -17.33 21.54 -21.84
N LEU A 245 -16.41 21.62 -20.89
CA LEU A 245 -16.14 20.61 -19.90
C LEU A 245 -16.22 21.23 -18.52
N GLN A 246 -16.71 20.45 -17.57
CA GLN A 246 -16.81 20.84 -16.18
C GLN A 246 -16.36 19.66 -15.32
N PHE A 247 -15.79 19.94 -14.16
CA PHE A 247 -15.36 18.91 -13.23
C PHE A 247 -16.12 19.05 -11.93
N ARG A 248 -16.63 17.93 -11.41
CA ARG A 248 -17.04 17.82 -10.02
C ARG A 248 -15.84 17.38 -9.20
N VAL A 249 -15.65 18.02 -8.06
CA VAL A 249 -14.51 17.82 -7.16
C VAL A 249 -15.04 17.49 -5.79
N THR A 250 -14.61 16.37 -5.22
CA THR A 250 -14.92 16.01 -3.85
C THR A 250 -13.66 15.57 -3.13
N ARG A 251 -13.52 15.91 -1.86
CA ARG A 251 -12.45 15.37 -1.01
C ARG A 251 -12.78 13.92 -0.67
N LYS A 252 -11.79 13.04 -0.75
CA LYS A 252 -11.92 11.67 -0.26
C LYS A 252 -12.07 11.72 1.27
N PRO A 253 -12.87 10.81 1.86
CA PRO A 253 -12.88 10.67 3.31
C PRO A 253 -11.45 10.37 3.78
N GLU A 254 -10.97 11.08 4.79
CA GLU A 254 -9.69 10.78 5.42
C GLU A 254 -9.83 9.40 6.09
N THR A 255 -9.30 8.36 5.45
CA THR A 255 -9.17 7.08 6.13
C THR A 255 -8.08 7.23 7.17
N ASP A 256 -8.45 7.14 8.44
CA ASP A 256 -7.48 7.07 9.52
C ASP A 256 -6.57 5.85 9.24
N PRO A 257 -5.23 6.03 9.12
CA PRO A 257 -4.31 4.93 8.90
C PRO A 257 -4.47 3.82 9.95
N SER A 258 -4.91 4.17 11.17
CA SER A 258 -5.22 3.21 12.22
C SER A 258 -6.44 2.34 11.90
N GLN A 259 -7.42 2.87 11.15
CA GLN A 259 -8.57 2.12 10.67
C GLN A 259 -8.22 1.20 9.49
N GLU A 260 -7.36 1.64 8.57
CA GLU A 260 -6.89 0.78 7.46
C GLU A 260 -6.06 -0.40 7.99
N LEU A 261 -5.15 -0.16 8.93
CA LEU A 261 -4.39 -1.21 9.61
C LEU A 261 -5.32 -2.21 10.30
N ARG A 262 -6.30 -1.72 11.07
CA ARG A 262 -7.29 -2.59 11.74
C ARG A 262 -8.17 -3.36 10.76
N ALA A 263 -8.56 -2.74 9.64
CA ALA A 263 -9.36 -3.38 8.61
C ALA A 263 -8.56 -4.50 7.93
N ASN A 264 -7.30 -4.25 7.58
CA ASN A 264 -6.40 -5.25 6.98
C ASN A 264 -6.12 -6.42 7.94
N GLU A 265 -5.85 -6.13 9.23
CA GLU A 265 -5.73 -7.16 10.26
C GLU A 265 -7.00 -8.02 10.36
N THR A 266 -8.18 -7.38 10.34
CA THR A 266 -9.48 -8.08 10.41
C THR A 266 -9.69 -8.99 9.19
N VAL A 267 -9.34 -8.53 8.00
CA VAL A 267 -9.42 -9.33 6.76
C VAL A 267 -8.49 -10.54 6.84
N LEU A 268 -7.23 -10.35 7.24
CA LEU A 268 -6.24 -11.42 7.33
C LEU A 268 -6.62 -12.46 8.39
N ILE A 269 -7.14 -12.02 9.55
CA ILE A 269 -7.69 -12.93 10.58
C ILE A 269 -8.83 -13.77 9.99
N GLY A 270 -9.73 -13.15 9.21
CA GLY A 270 -10.81 -13.85 8.53
C GLY A 270 -10.33 -14.88 7.50
N GLU A 271 -9.24 -14.60 6.78
CA GLU A 271 -8.64 -15.55 5.83
C GLU A 271 -7.95 -16.72 6.53
N MET A 272 -7.26 -16.48 7.64
CA MET A 272 -6.64 -17.53 8.44
C MET A 272 -7.68 -18.44 9.11
N SER A 273 -8.82 -17.88 9.53
CA SER A 273 -9.95 -18.63 10.08
C SER A 273 -10.52 -19.64 9.08
N LYS A 274 -10.55 -19.31 7.78
CA LYS A 274 -10.96 -20.25 6.70
C LYS A 274 -10.05 -21.47 6.60
N PHE A 275 -8.81 -21.38 7.10
CA PHE A 275 -7.87 -22.51 7.18
C PHE A 275 -7.94 -23.27 8.50
N SER A 276 -8.95 -23.01 9.33
CA SER A 276 -9.11 -23.59 10.67
C SER A 276 -8.00 -23.18 11.66
N VAL A 277 -7.41 -22.00 11.48
CA VAL A 277 -6.51 -21.40 12.48
C VAL A 277 -7.34 -20.62 13.52
N PRO A 278 -7.17 -20.87 14.83
CA PRO A 278 -7.86 -20.12 15.88
C PRO A 278 -7.62 -18.61 15.81
N VAL A 279 -8.60 -17.81 16.22
CA VAL A 279 -8.55 -16.33 16.09
C VAL A 279 -7.47 -15.74 17.00
N SER A 280 -7.30 -16.26 18.22
CA SER A 280 -6.23 -15.84 19.13
C SER A 280 -4.84 -16.14 18.55
N GLU A 281 -4.68 -17.29 17.91
CA GLU A 281 -3.44 -17.67 17.23
C GLU A 281 -3.19 -16.76 16.02
N ALA A 282 -4.21 -16.44 15.23
CA ALA A 282 -4.09 -15.54 14.09
C ALA A 282 -3.63 -14.13 14.49
N ARG A 283 -4.18 -13.58 15.57
CA ARG A 283 -3.76 -12.29 16.14
C ARG A 283 -2.30 -12.33 16.60
N ARG A 284 -1.89 -13.41 17.27
CA ARG A 284 -0.50 -13.59 17.72
C ARG A 284 0.48 -13.68 16.54
N LEU A 285 0.13 -14.44 15.52
CA LEU A 285 0.96 -14.58 14.32
C LEU A 285 1.11 -13.24 13.60
N LEU A 286 0.03 -12.45 13.47
CA LEU A 286 0.07 -11.09 12.88
C LEU A 286 1.06 -10.18 13.61
N LYS A 287 1.03 -10.20 14.95
CA LYS A 287 1.96 -9.43 15.78
C LYS A 287 3.42 -9.89 15.65
N GLN A 288 3.65 -11.18 15.45
CA GLN A 288 4.99 -11.78 15.42
C GLN A 288 5.67 -11.71 14.04
N TYR A 289 4.94 -11.96 12.97
CA TYR A 289 5.50 -12.08 11.61
C TYR A 289 5.18 -10.89 10.70
N GLY A 290 4.25 -10.01 11.09
CA GLY A 290 3.80 -8.88 10.30
C GLY A 290 2.83 -9.25 9.18
N GLU A 291 2.11 -8.24 8.67
CA GLU A 291 1.05 -8.39 7.67
C GLU A 291 1.54 -9.04 6.36
N GLU A 292 2.66 -8.58 5.80
CA GLU A 292 3.16 -9.00 4.48
C GLU A 292 3.50 -10.50 4.41
N LYS A 293 4.12 -11.04 5.47
CA LYS A 293 4.48 -12.47 5.53
C LYS A 293 3.25 -13.35 5.63
N ILE A 294 2.25 -12.93 6.40
CA ILE A 294 0.99 -13.67 6.55
C ILE A 294 0.19 -13.65 5.27
N ARG A 295 0.06 -12.48 4.63
CA ARG A 295 -0.62 -12.35 3.34
C ARG A 295 -0.02 -13.30 2.30
N THR A 296 1.32 -13.38 2.24
CA THR A 296 2.03 -14.29 1.33
C THR A 296 1.76 -15.76 1.66
N ALA A 297 1.83 -16.14 2.94
CA ALA A 297 1.56 -17.51 3.39
C ALA A 297 0.10 -17.94 3.19
N VAL A 298 -0.85 -17.01 3.38
CA VAL A 298 -2.28 -17.21 3.12
C VAL A 298 -2.52 -17.45 1.63
N ALA A 299 -1.95 -16.61 0.76
CA ALA A 299 -2.07 -16.78 -0.69
C ALA A 299 -1.46 -18.11 -1.16
N TYR A 300 -0.28 -18.48 -0.65
CA TYR A 300 0.37 -19.76 -0.97
C TYR A 300 -0.50 -20.96 -0.56
N THR A 301 -1.07 -20.91 0.65
CA THR A 301 -1.93 -21.98 1.17
C THR A 301 -3.25 -22.06 0.39
N ALA A 302 -3.88 -20.93 0.05
CA ALA A 302 -5.09 -20.87 -0.76
C ALA A 302 -4.89 -21.52 -2.14
N VAL A 303 -3.76 -21.23 -2.81
CA VAL A 303 -3.42 -21.83 -4.10
C VAL A 303 -3.27 -23.35 -3.98
N ARG A 304 -2.62 -23.84 -2.92
CA ARG A 304 -2.46 -25.29 -2.69
C ARG A 304 -3.79 -26.00 -2.43
N VAL A 305 -4.68 -25.38 -1.66
CA VAL A 305 -6.03 -25.91 -1.38
C VAL A 305 -6.89 -25.96 -2.65
N ALA A 306 -6.71 -25.00 -3.56
CA ALA A 306 -7.45 -24.95 -4.83
C ALA A 306 -6.91 -25.93 -5.92
N GLN A 307 -5.74 -26.54 -5.73
CA GLN A 307 -5.15 -27.48 -6.70
C GLN A 307 -5.89 -28.83 -6.71
N LYS A 308 -6.66 -29.09 -7.76
CA LYS A 308 -7.39 -30.36 -7.96
C LYS A 308 -6.51 -31.57 -8.31
N ASN A 309 -5.27 -31.34 -8.74
CA ASN A 309 -4.33 -32.38 -9.20
C ASN A 309 -3.38 -32.88 -8.10
N ALA A 310 -3.66 -32.56 -6.84
CA ALA A 310 -2.82 -32.94 -5.70
C ALA A 310 -3.65 -33.65 -4.63
N ALA A 311 -2.98 -34.50 -3.84
CA ALA A 311 -3.62 -35.15 -2.69
C ALA A 311 -4.25 -34.10 -1.76
N PRO A 312 -5.51 -34.29 -1.31
CA PRO A 312 -6.18 -33.38 -0.40
C PRO A 312 -5.34 -33.13 0.86
N LEU A 313 -5.21 -31.86 1.25
CA LEU A 313 -4.54 -31.51 2.50
C LEU A 313 -5.41 -31.99 3.68
N ALA A 314 -4.91 -32.99 4.42
CA ALA A 314 -5.59 -33.50 5.61
C ALA A 314 -5.67 -32.46 6.75
N ASN A 315 -4.72 -31.52 6.81
CA ASN A 315 -4.70 -30.43 7.78
C ASN A 315 -4.15 -29.14 7.14
N VAL A 316 -5.05 -28.21 6.81
CA VAL A 316 -4.72 -26.96 6.15
C VAL A 316 -4.02 -25.98 7.11
N ALA A 317 -4.38 -25.99 8.39
CA ALA A 317 -3.76 -25.14 9.42
C ALA A 317 -2.29 -25.50 9.65
N ALA A 318 -1.97 -26.79 9.76
CA ALA A 318 -0.59 -27.26 9.92
C ALA A 318 0.28 -26.92 8.70
N TYR A 319 -0.29 -27.01 7.49
CA TYR A 319 0.40 -26.63 6.26
C TYR A 319 0.66 -25.12 6.18
N PHE A 320 -0.32 -24.29 6.56
CA PHE A 320 -0.17 -22.84 6.66
C PHE A 320 0.94 -22.45 7.65
N ARG A 321 0.96 -23.04 8.85
CA ARG A 321 2.01 -22.78 9.86
C ARG A 321 3.40 -23.13 9.33
N LYS A 322 3.53 -24.27 8.65
CA LYS A 322 4.79 -24.69 8.02
C LYS A 322 5.23 -23.73 6.92
N ALA A 323 4.29 -23.26 6.08
CA ALA A 323 4.56 -22.27 5.05
C ALA A 323 5.01 -20.93 5.63
N LEU A 324 4.40 -20.48 6.73
CA LEU A 324 4.76 -19.26 7.44
C LEU A 324 6.15 -19.36 8.11
N MET A 325 6.45 -20.48 8.78
CA MET A 325 7.74 -20.70 9.45
C MET A 325 8.90 -20.88 8.48
N GLN A 326 8.69 -21.60 7.38
CA GLN A 326 9.73 -21.87 6.38
C GLN A 326 9.80 -20.81 5.27
N GLY A 327 8.98 -19.76 5.34
CA GLY A 327 9.00 -18.65 4.40
C GLY A 327 8.67 -19.06 2.96
N TYR A 328 7.74 -20.00 2.77
CA TYR A 328 7.34 -20.45 1.45
C TYR A 328 6.71 -19.29 0.66
N GLN A 329 7.43 -18.83 -0.34
CA GLN A 329 6.93 -17.89 -1.35
C GLN A 329 6.43 -18.71 -2.54
N LEU A 330 5.57 -18.15 -3.40
CA LEU A 330 5.17 -18.78 -4.67
C LEU A 330 6.32 -18.64 -5.69
N PRO A 331 7.04 -19.71 -6.09
CA PRO A 331 7.97 -19.64 -7.19
C PRO A 331 7.39 -20.45 -8.36
N GLY A 332 7.60 -19.99 -9.59
CA GLY A 332 7.40 -20.85 -10.76
C GLY A 332 8.20 -22.13 -10.57
N ALA A 333 7.50 -23.28 -10.52
CA ALA A 333 8.00 -24.64 -10.55
C ALA A 333 9.31 -24.90 -9.75
N ASN A 334 9.18 -25.45 -8.54
CA ASN A 334 10.00 -26.58 -8.11
C ASN A 334 9.46 -27.16 -6.80
N ALA A 335 8.63 -28.19 -6.91
CA ALA A 335 8.38 -29.12 -5.83
C ALA A 335 9.42 -30.24 -5.96
N ALA A 336 10.37 -30.29 -5.02
CA ALA A 336 11.23 -31.45 -4.85
C ALA A 336 10.37 -32.60 -4.31
N SER A 337 10.31 -33.67 -5.10
CA SER A 337 9.73 -34.97 -4.82
C SER A 337 10.53 -35.70 -3.74
N GLY A 338 9.87 -36.14 -2.67
CA GLY A 338 10.42 -37.10 -1.71
C GLY A 338 9.96 -38.51 -2.07
N THR A 339 10.87 -39.29 -2.66
CA THR A 339 10.71 -40.66 -3.14
C THR A 339 10.61 -41.67 -1.99
N SER A 340 9.77 -42.69 -2.16
CA SER A 340 9.69 -43.91 -1.34
C SER A 340 10.92 -44.80 -1.50
N ALA A 341 11.39 -45.43 -0.42
CA ALA A 341 12.33 -46.55 -0.48
C ALA A 341 12.08 -47.56 0.67
N ASP A 342 12.29 -48.83 0.34
CA ASP A 342 11.93 -50.05 1.07
C ASP A 342 13.16 -50.68 1.79
N SER A 343 12.99 -51.08 3.07
CA SER A 343 13.60 -52.13 3.96
C SER A 343 15.13 -52.50 3.90
N PRO A 344 15.81 -53.08 4.95
CA PRO A 344 15.30 -53.92 6.07
C PRO A 344 15.97 -53.88 7.50
N LYS A 345 15.21 -54.40 8.48
CA LYS A 345 15.49 -55.11 9.78
C LYS A 345 16.23 -54.50 11.00
N ALA A 346 15.50 -54.64 12.13
CA ALA A 346 15.86 -54.65 13.56
C ALA A 346 15.98 -53.29 14.28
N ARG A 347 14.83 -52.68 14.65
CA ARG A 347 14.59 -51.80 15.82
C ARG A 347 13.11 -51.36 15.81
N GLU A 348 12.56 -50.99 16.98
CA GLU A 348 11.17 -50.61 17.30
C GLU A 348 10.23 -50.37 16.10
N SER A 349 9.03 -50.99 16.10
CA SER A 349 8.05 -50.78 15.02
C SER A 349 7.76 -49.28 14.83
N GLN A 350 7.64 -48.82 13.59
CA GLN A 350 7.44 -47.41 13.26
C GLN A 350 6.26 -46.77 14.03
N ASP A 351 5.25 -47.56 14.37
CA ASP A 351 4.09 -47.12 15.16
C ASP A 351 4.42 -46.90 16.65
N GLN A 352 5.32 -47.69 17.23
CA GLN A 352 5.83 -47.44 18.59
C GLN A 352 6.65 -46.15 18.66
N VAL A 353 7.45 -45.85 17.63
CA VAL A 353 8.22 -44.60 17.55
C VAL A 353 7.29 -43.40 17.39
N LYS A 354 6.24 -43.52 16.56
CA LYS A 354 5.18 -42.49 16.46
C LYS A 354 4.48 -42.27 17.79
N ASP A 355 4.13 -43.34 18.51
CA ASP A 355 3.45 -43.23 19.80
C ASP A 355 4.31 -42.53 20.86
N ARG A 356 5.62 -42.79 20.86
CA ARG A 356 6.60 -42.10 21.73
C ARG A 356 6.79 -40.65 21.34
N TYR A 357 6.83 -40.33 20.05
CA TYR A 357 6.89 -38.96 19.54
C TYR A 357 5.65 -38.15 19.97
N ILE A 358 4.46 -38.71 19.77
CA ILE A 358 3.21 -38.08 20.18
C ILE A 358 3.20 -37.89 21.70
N ALA A 359 3.63 -38.89 22.47
CA ALA A 359 3.69 -38.80 23.93
C ALA A 359 4.66 -37.71 24.42
N ALA A 360 5.82 -37.54 23.77
CA ALA A 360 6.78 -36.47 24.10
C ALA A 360 6.20 -35.07 23.79
N LYS A 361 5.40 -34.94 22.72
CA LYS A 361 4.73 -33.69 22.33
C LYS A 361 3.49 -33.34 23.16
N ILE A 362 3.00 -34.22 24.03
CA ILE A 362 1.83 -33.93 24.89
C ILE A 362 2.10 -32.73 25.81
N ALA A 363 3.33 -32.56 26.32
CA ALA A 363 3.67 -31.42 27.16
C ALA A 363 3.58 -30.08 26.39
N GLU A 364 4.08 -30.06 25.15
CA GLU A 364 3.97 -28.90 24.25
C GLU A 364 2.51 -28.63 23.83
N ALA A 365 1.72 -29.68 23.59
CA ALA A 365 0.29 -29.57 23.31
C ALA A 365 -0.51 -28.98 24.47
N ARG A 366 -0.14 -29.33 25.71
CA ARG A 366 -0.72 -28.75 26.92
C ARG A 366 -0.37 -27.28 27.07
N ALA A 367 0.90 -26.92 26.86
CA ALA A 367 1.33 -25.53 26.88
C ALA A 367 0.59 -24.69 25.82
N TYR A 368 0.50 -25.20 24.59
CA TYR A 368 -0.25 -24.57 23.50
C TYR A 368 -1.73 -24.38 23.86
N PHE A 369 -2.40 -25.42 24.39
CA PHE A 369 -3.81 -25.33 24.80
C PHE A 369 -4.03 -24.30 25.91
N ASN A 370 -3.09 -24.21 26.87
CA ASN A 370 -3.15 -23.23 27.96
C ASN A 370 -2.86 -21.80 27.50
N GLU A 371 -2.22 -21.60 26.33
CA GLU A 371 -2.03 -20.28 25.75
C GLU A 371 -3.30 -19.73 25.09
N LEU A 372 -4.20 -20.59 24.61
CA LEU A 372 -5.45 -20.19 23.94
C LEU A 372 -6.42 -19.46 24.89
N GLU A 373 -7.32 -18.64 24.32
CA GLU A 373 -8.42 -18.00 25.04
C GLU A 373 -9.58 -18.98 25.30
N HIS A 374 -10.46 -18.65 26.25
CA HIS A 374 -11.55 -19.53 26.69
C HIS A 374 -12.44 -20.04 25.54
N ASP A 375 -12.78 -19.15 24.60
CA ASP A 375 -13.65 -19.48 23.47
C ASP A 375 -12.96 -20.44 22.49
N ASP A 376 -11.66 -20.26 22.25
CA ASP A 376 -10.86 -21.15 21.40
C ASP A 376 -10.60 -22.51 22.08
N GLN A 377 -10.38 -22.53 23.40
CA GLN A 377 -10.30 -23.77 24.19
C GLN A 377 -11.61 -24.57 24.08
N THR A 378 -12.74 -23.86 24.17
CA THR A 378 -14.08 -24.45 24.08
C THR A 378 -14.34 -25.01 22.68
N ALA A 379 -14.01 -24.27 21.63
CA ALA A 379 -14.15 -24.73 20.25
C ALA A 379 -13.29 -25.97 19.96
N LEU A 380 -12.07 -26.04 20.50
CA LEU A 380 -11.14 -27.16 20.30
C LEU A 380 -11.65 -28.45 20.97
N ILE A 381 -12.17 -28.34 22.19
CA ILE A 381 -12.77 -29.48 22.90
C ILE A 381 -14.08 -29.91 22.23
N GLN A 382 -14.90 -28.98 21.74
CA GLN A 382 -16.13 -29.34 21.02
C GLN A 382 -15.82 -30.13 19.75
N ARG A 383 -14.88 -29.64 18.93
CA ARG A 383 -14.42 -30.34 17.72
C ARG A 383 -13.84 -31.71 18.04
N TYR A 384 -13.07 -31.85 19.11
CA TYR A 384 -12.63 -33.16 19.60
C TYR A 384 -13.81 -34.07 19.95
N ASN A 385 -14.78 -33.59 20.74
CA ASN A 385 -15.93 -34.37 21.17
C ASN A 385 -16.84 -34.83 20.01
N GLU A 386 -16.88 -34.08 18.90
CA GLU A 386 -17.57 -34.45 17.66
C GLU A 386 -16.86 -35.58 16.90
N THR A 387 -15.52 -35.67 17.01
CA THR A 387 -14.74 -36.75 16.37
C THR A 387 -14.72 -38.07 17.15
N VAL A 388 -15.15 -38.05 18.42
CA VAL A 388 -15.06 -39.20 19.33
C VAL A 388 -16.43 -39.87 19.54
N GLY A 389 -16.57 -41.09 19.01
CA GLY A 389 -17.81 -41.87 19.13
C GLY A 389 -18.07 -42.52 20.50
N MET A 390 -17.09 -42.59 21.39
CA MET A 390 -17.23 -43.18 22.74
C MET A 390 -17.37 -42.10 23.81
N ASP A 391 -18.49 -42.10 24.54
CA ASP A 391 -18.79 -41.08 25.56
C ASP A 391 -17.76 -41.03 26.71
N LYS A 392 -17.08 -42.15 27.02
CA LYS A 392 -16.03 -42.22 28.05
C LYS A 392 -14.74 -41.47 27.68
N LEU A 393 -14.56 -41.13 26.41
CA LEU A 393 -13.39 -40.42 25.88
C LEU A 393 -13.68 -38.95 25.61
N LYS A 394 -14.94 -38.50 25.72
CA LYS A 394 -15.32 -37.08 25.57
C LYS A 394 -14.81 -36.28 26.78
N VAL A 395 -14.36 -35.05 26.51
CA VAL A 395 -13.90 -34.12 27.54
C VAL A 395 -15.05 -33.20 27.93
N SER A 396 -15.36 -33.17 29.23
CA SER A 396 -16.39 -32.28 29.79
C SER A 396 -15.80 -30.89 30.05
N MET A 397 -16.59 -29.84 29.78
CA MET A 397 -16.23 -28.45 30.06
C MET A 397 -16.50 -28.04 31.51
N THR A 398 -17.32 -28.80 32.24
CA THR A 398 -17.83 -28.42 33.57
C THR A 398 -17.37 -29.37 34.68
N LYS A 399 -16.77 -30.50 34.31
CA LYS A 399 -16.29 -31.53 35.25
C LYS A 399 -14.87 -31.90 34.88
N VAL A 400 -14.05 -32.20 35.88
CA VAL A 400 -12.68 -32.71 35.67
C VAL A 400 -12.75 -33.94 34.76
N PRO A 401 -12.16 -33.90 33.55
CA PRO A 401 -12.19 -35.01 32.62
C PRO A 401 -11.37 -36.20 33.13
N SER A 402 -11.75 -37.42 32.74
CA SER A 402 -11.02 -38.63 33.15
C SER A 402 -9.58 -38.61 32.61
N LYS A 403 -8.63 -39.23 33.32
CA LYS A 403 -7.22 -39.31 32.90
C LYS A 403 -7.05 -39.89 31.48
N MET A 404 -7.95 -40.80 31.09
CA MET A 404 -8.00 -41.39 29.76
C MET A 404 -8.54 -40.42 28.70
N ALA A 405 -9.59 -39.66 29.02
CA ALA A 405 -10.15 -38.63 28.13
C ALA A 405 -9.15 -37.47 27.91
N SER A 406 -8.49 -36.99 28.96
CA SER A 406 -7.48 -35.93 28.87
C SER A 406 -6.26 -36.35 28.03
N THR A 407 -5.75 -37.57 28.25
CA THR A 407 -4.62 -38.09 27.48
C THR A 407 -4.99 -38.24 26.00
N ASN A 408 -6.18 -38.74 25.71
CA ASN A 408 -6.64 -38.91 24.33
C ASN A 408 -6.92 -37.57 23.64
N PHE A 409 -7.45 -36.58 24.37
CA PHE A 409 -7.62 -35.21 23.89
C PHE A 409 -6.28 -34.59 23.51
N PHE A 410 -5.27 -34.60 24.37
CA PHE A 410 -3.98 -34.00 24.03
C PHE A 410 -3.23 -34.75 22.93
N ARG A 411 -3.39 -36.08 22.82
CA ARG A 411 -2.89 -36.83 21.64
C ARG A 411 -3.56 -36.36 20.36
N TRP A 412 -4.86 -36.08 20.40
CA TRP A 412 -5.58 -35.50 19.28
C TRP A 412 -5.12 -34.07 18.99
N VAL A 413 -4.93 -33.22 20.00
CA VAL A 413 -4.40 -31.85 19.84
C VAL A 413 -3.00 -31.86 19.19
N VAL A 414 -2.14 -32.84 19.52
CA VAL A 414 -0.84 -32.97 18.84
C VAL A 414 -1.02 -33.14 17.32
N LEU A 415 -1.91 -34.04 16.93
CA LEU A 415 -2.18 -34.34 15.52
C LEU A 415 -2.96 -33.20 14.82
N ASP A 416 -3.81 -32.50 15.55
CA ASP A 416 -4.61 -31.37 15.05
C ASP A 416 -3.76 -30.11 14.84
N THR A 417 -2.80 -29.87 15.72
CA THR A 417 -1.98 -28.66 15.68
C THR A 417 -0.77 -28.82 14.77
N TRP A 418 -0.08 -29.96 14.82
CA TRP A 418 1.18 -30.19 14.10
C TRP A 418 1.07 -31.19 12.93
N GLY A 419 -0.04 -31.90 12.79
CA GLY A 419 -0.21 -32.93 11.74
C GLY A 419 0.45 -34.26 12.09
N GLN A 420 0.43 -35.21 11.14
CA GLN A 420 1.10 -36.50 11.33
C GLN A 420 2.63 -36.34 11.25
N PRO A 421 3.40 -36.95 12.17
CA PRO A 421 4.86 -36.85 12.15
C PRO A 421 5.43 -37.50 10.88
N THR A 422 6.35 -36.79 10.22
CA THR A 422 7.04 -37.29 9.04
C THR A 422 8.19 -38.23 9.42
N ALA A 423 8.71 -39.00 8.45
CA ALA A 423 9.86 -39.87 8.68
C ALA A 423 11.10 -39.10 9.17
N ALA A 424 11.24 -37.83 8.78
CA ALA A 424 12.31 -36.95 9.26
C ALA A 424 12.11 -36.57 10.74
N ASP A 425 10.89 -36.19 11.13
CA ASP A 425 10.57 -35.82 12.52
C ASP A 425 10.78 -36.98 13.50
N LEU A 426 10.42 -38.21 13.07
CA LEU A 426 10.64 -39.43 13.86
C LEU A 426 12.14 -39.77 13.98
N LEU A 427 12.92 -39.53 12.93
CA LEU A 427 14.36 -39.79 12.91
C LEU A 427 15.10 -38.77 13.78
N GLU A 428 14.73 -37.49 13.71
CA GLU A 428 15.26 -36.44 14.57
C GLU A 428 14.95 -36.71 16.05
N PHE A 429 13.73 -37.15 16.37
CA PHE A 429 13.35 -37.56 17.71
C PHE A 429 14.20 -38.73 18.23
N LEU A 430 14.42 -39.76 17.42
CA LEU A 430 15.30 -40.89 17.78
C LEU A 430 16.76 -40.46 18.02
N LEU A 431 17.26 -39.50 17.23
CA LEU A 431 18.61 -38.96 17.37
C LEU A 431 18.76 -38.04 18.61
N SER A 432 17.70 -37.34 19.00
CA SER A 432 17.69 -36.45 20.17
C SER A 432 17.84 -37.18 21.51
N GLY A 433 17.68 -38.51 21.51
CA GLY A 433 17.79 -39.34 22.72
C GLY A 433 16.67 -39.11 23.75
N GLN A 434 15.65 -38.30 23.43
CA GLN A 434 14.51 -38.09 24.31
C GLN A 434 13.74 -39.40 24.50
N GLN A 435 13.92 -40.04 25.66
CA GLN A 435 13.07 -41.16 26.05
C GLN A 435 11.66 -40.63 26.36
N ALA A 436 10.65 -41.40 25.96
CA ALA A 436 9.30 -41.12 26.43
C ALA A 436 9.32 -41.23 27.96
N PRO A 437 8.59 -40.36 28.69
CA PRO A 437 8.45 -40.52 30.14
C PRO A 437 8.00 -41.96 30.43
N ALA A 438 8.63 -42.62 31.40
CA ALA A 438 8.28 -43.98 31.77
C ALA A 438 6.78 -44.06 32.08
N ALA A 439 6.15 -45.24 31.95
CA ALA A 439 4.73 -45.39 32.28
C ALA A 439 4.39 -44.89 33.71
N ALA A 440 5.38 -44.88 34.62
CA ALA A 440 5.30 -44.28 35.96
C ALA A 440 5.38 -42.73 35.96
N ASP A 441 6.10 -42.09 35.04
CA ASP A 441 6.13 -40.64 34.88
C ASP A 441 4.87 -40.12 34.16
N LEU A 442 4.29 -40.91 33.24
CA LEU A 442 2.93 -40.67 32.73
C LEU A 442 1.87 -40.80 33.83
N GLN A 443 2.11 -41.64 34.86
CA GLN A 443 1.26 -41.72 36.05
C GLN A 443 1.44 -40.50 36.97
N ALA A 444 2.66 -39.97 37.13
CA ALA A 444 2.95 -38.78 37.94
C ALA A 444 2.55 -37.45 37.26
N MET A 445 2.58 -37.36 35.92
CA MET A 445 2.08 -36.22 35.14
C MET A 445 0.54 -36.18 35.04
N GLY A 446 -0.14 -37.14 35.67
CA GLY A 446 -1.59 -37.31 35.70
C GLY A 446 -2.33 -36.48 36.75
N ASP A 447 -1.64 -35.62 37.51
CA ASP A 447 -2.21 -34.81 38.59
C ASP A 447 -2.26 -33.30 38.29
N VAL A 448 -2.00 -32.88 37.05
CA VAL A 448 -2.21 -31.48 36.64
C VAL A 448 -3.49 -31.38 35.82
N GLU A 449 -4.49 -30.78 36.47
CA GLU A 449 -5.88 -30.62 36.07
C GLU A 449 -6.04 -29.91 34.70
N LEU A 450 -7.02 -30.35 33.91
CA LEU A 450 -7.43 -29.69 32.65
C LEU A 450 -8.25 -28.44 33.03
N ALA A 451 -7.56 -27.42 33.55
CA ALA A 451 -8.19 -26.18 34.02
C ALA A 451 -8.48 -25.26 32.83
N LEU A 452 -9.74 -25.18 32.42
CA LEU A 452 -10.20 -24.15 31.48
C LEU A 452 -9.92 -22.77 32.08
N LYS A 453 -9.45 -21.83 31.27
CA LYS A 453 -9.36 -20.44 31.72
C LYS A 453 -10.75 -19.94 32.09
N THR A 454 -10.87 -19.23 33.20
CA THR A 454 -12.10 -18.52 33.55
C THR A 454 -12.37 -17.45 32.50
N ARG A 455 -13.61 -17.36 32.04
CA ARG A 455 -14.06 -16.28 31.14
C ARG A 455 -13.75 -14.95 31.80
N SER A 456 -12.87 -14.16 31.19
CA SER A 456 -12.67 -12.77 31.58
C SER A 456 -13.89 -11.98 31.10
N ASP A 457 -14.62 -11.40 32.05
CA ASP A 457 -15.73 -10.47 31.80
C ASP A 457 -15.30 -9.25 30.99
#